data_AF-A0A401FTE9-F1
#
_entry.id   AF-A0A401FTE9-F1
#
_cell.length_a   1.000
_cell.length_b   1.000
_cell.length_c   1.000
_cell.angle_alpha   90.00
_cell.angle_beta   90.00
_cell.angle_gamma   90.00
#
_symmetry.space_group_name_H-M   'P 1'
#
loop_
_entity.id
_entity.type
_entity.pdbx_description
1 polymer ?
#
loop_
_entity_poly.entity_id
_entity_poly.type
_entity_poly.pdbx_seq_one_letter_code
_entity_poly.pdbx_strand_id
1 'polypeptide(L)'
;MADAGRHPNITLHTMSEVADVKGYVGNFEVKIIKKARYVDEKECTACGECAKACPVVFPDGFNVGLSSRKAIYIPFPQAVPSSYVINMNECMGRGCSKCLDACDKKCISFHMSDEEITEKVGSIVVATGLEPYDPREMDEYGYTRFENVLTSLEFERLVNAGGPTKGELIRPKDRKHPKSVGFIQCVGSRSKRKGGEHCSNICCMNTIKSTLVLKEHYPDTEIKVFYIDIRAFGKGFEDLYTRSRSLGVQYLRGLPGSVEELPDGTMRVAVENTATGKIEFHDLDMLVLALGIKPSSGTQRLQEMLGLQLTPDGFFLEAHPKLQPVDAATRGIFYAGCAEGPKDIKESVTQGSAAAARAVRLMHKGEITSEPITSEVIADHCKSCGKCAEVCPYNAITVDVKKKTPAVVNTAACAGCGTCAAECKFGAIVMNHFTDKQITTQVDTMLAEKAADKVLTFACNWCSYAGADYAGVSRLQYPANVRLIRTMCSGRVDEKFIWHAFEKGAPVVLVSGCHIGDCHYIDANHWTVKRVEKVRKKMERLGIRPDRLQLEWISAAEGVRFAKVMKEMEALRKGVTAEEIAETVRILGERKKK
;
A
#
# COMPACT_ATOMS: atom_id res chain seq x y z
N MET A 1 24.45 -7.61 -1.60
CA MET A 1 24.07 -8.89 -0.96
C MET A 1 25.19 -9.41 -0.04
N ALA A 2 26.41 -9.58 -0.56
CA ALA A 2 27.54 -10.05 0.25
C ALA A 2 27.81 -9.17 1.49
N ASP A 3 27.82 -7.84 1.33
CA ASP A 3 28.03 -6.91 2.45
C ASP A 3 26.99 -7.08 3.55
N ALA A 4 25.70 -7.08 3.19
CA ALA A 4 24.61 -7.32 4.15
C ALA A 4 24.72 -8.68 4.84
N GLY A 5 25.12 -9.73 4.12
CA GLY A 5 25.29 -11.08 4.67
C GLY A 5 26.50 -11.25 5.60
N ARG A 6 27.42 -10.29 5.67
CA ARG A 6 28.63 -10.32 6.53
C ARG A 6 28.70 -9.15 7.51
N HIS A 7 27.70 -8.27 7.52
CA HIS A 7 27.76 -7.04 8.30
C HIS A 7 27.53 -7.35 9.79
N PRO A 8 28.38 -6.84 10.71
CA PRO A 8 28.32 -7.20 12.13
C PRO A 8 27.03 -6.72 12.83
N ASN A 9 26.40 -5.67 12.31
CA ASN A 9 25.14 -5.11 12.84
C ASN A 9 23.89 -5.52 12.04
N ILE A 10 23.99 -6.50 11.13
CA ILE A 10 22.83 -7.00 10.37
C ILE A 10 22.72 -8.50 10.60
N THR A 11 21.64 -8.90 11.26
CA THR A 11 21.24 -10.32 11.34
C THR A 11 20.33 -10.64 10.16
N LEU A 12 20.79 -11.53 9.27
CA LEU A 12 20.02 -11.93 8.09
C LEU A 12 19.26 -13.23 8.35
N HIS A 13 17.93 -13.13 8.48
CA HIS A 13 17.05 -14.29 8.54
C HIS A 13 16.57 -14.66 7.12
N THR A 14 17.27 -15.59 6.47
CA THR A 14 16.83 -16.15 5.17
C THR A 14 15.91 -17.35 5.37
N MET A 15 15.08 -17.66 4.35
CA MET A 15 14.02 -18.68 4.47
C MET A 15 13.06 -18.37 5.62
N SER A 16 12.83 -17.09 5.89
CA SER A 16 12.05 -16.64 7.04
C SER A 16 10.91 -15.73 6.61
N GLU A 17 9.80 -15.83 7.31
CA GLU A 17 8.64 -14.97 7.14
C GLU A 17 8.23 -14.39 8.50
N VAL A 18 7.85 -13.11 8.51
CA VAL A 18 7.21 -12.52 9.69
C VAL A 18 5.82 -13.14 9.83
N ALA A 19 5.53 -13.70 11.00
CA ALA A 19 4.28 -14.37 11.30
C ALA A 19 3.32 -13.52 12.13
N ASP A 20 3.83 -12.68 13.03
CA ASP A 20 3.04 -11.79 13.88
C ASP A 20 3.88 -10.57 14.28
N VAL A 21 3.23 -9.42 14.41
CA VAL A 21 3.84 -8.21 14.95
C VAL A 21 2.92 -7.62 16.00
N LYS A 22 3.46 -7.43 17.19
CA LYS A 22 2.78 -6.78 18.31
C LYS A 22 3.57 -5.59 18.79
N GLY A 23 2.91 -4.75 19.58
CA GLY A 23 3.53 -3.58 20.17
C GLY A 23 3.32 -2.32 19.35
N TYR A 24 4.25 -1.40 19.46
CA TYR A 24 4.10 -0.03 18.99
C TYR A 24 5.48 0.58 18.74
N VAL A 25 5.49 1.80 18.21
CA VAL A 25 6.73 2.54 17.92
C VAL A 25 7.74 2.46 19.07
N GLY A 26 8.97 2.04 18.75
CA GLY A 26 10.05 1.84 19.71
C GLY A 26 10.03 0.50 20.46
N ASN A 27 8.92 -0.22 20.47
CA ASN A 27 8.69 -1.43 21.27
C ASN A 27 7.87 -2.48 20.51
N PHE A 28 8.29 -2.85 19.30
CA PHE A 28 7.67 -3.95 18.56
C PHE A 28 8.28 -5.28 18.99
N GLU A 29 7.42 -6.28 19.11
CA GLU A 29 7.79 -7.69 19.25
C GLU A 29 7.38 -8.41 17.96
N VAL A 30 8.37 -8.91 17.23
CA VAL A 30 8.21 -9.49 15.90
C VAL A 30 8.49 -10.97 15.99
N LYS A 31 7.48 -11.78 15.69
CA LYS A 31 7.59 -13.23 15.60
C LYS A 31 7.92 -13.62 14.17
N ILE A 32 9.01 -14.35 13.99
CA ILE A 32 9.57 -14.76 12.70
C ILE A 32 9.58 -16.28 12.66
N ILE A 33 9.05 -16.86 11.58
CA ILE A 33 9.14 -18.30 11.33
C ILE A 33 10.27 -18.52 10.33
N LYS A 34 11.38 -19.11 10.79
CA LYS A 34 12.49 -19.57 9.94
C LYS A 34 12.19 -20.99 9.49
N LYS A 35 11.85 -21.15 8.21
CA LYS A 35 11.56 -22.45 7.61
C LYS A 35 12.80 -23.32 7.61
N ALA A 36 12.60 -24.61 7.83
CA ALA A 36 13.67 -25.59 7.74
C ALA A 36 14.31 -25.56 6.36
N ARG A 37 15.61 -25.25 6.32
CA ARG A 37 16.42 -25.34 5.10
C ARG A 37 16.73 -26.80 4.72
N TYR A 38 16.67 -27.71 5.71
CA TYR A 38 17.14 -29.10 5.66
C TYR A 38 18.62 -29.26 5.31
N VAL A 39 19.36 -28.16 5.34
CA VAL A 39 20.81 -28.07 5.13
C VAL A 39 21.35 -27.09 6.16
N ASP A 40 22.38 -27.47 6.90
CA ASP A 40 23.10 -26.56 7.80
C ASP A 40 23.93 -25.58 6.97
N GLU A 41 23.54 -24.30 7.04
CA GLU A 41 24.16 -23.22 6.27
C GLU A 41 25.59 -22.88 6.72
N LYS A 42 26.00 -23.28 7.92
CA LYS A 42 27.37 -23.04 8.42
C LYS A 42 28.36 -24.09 7.92
N GLU A 43 27.90 -25.32 7.75
CA GLU A 43 28.73 -26.45 7.31
C GLU A 43 28.68 -26.68 5.79
N CYS A 44 27.63 -26.21 5.12
CA CYS A 44 27.49 -26.35 3.68
C CYS A 44 28.58 -25.59 2.92
N THR A 45 29.32 -26.29 2.07
CA THR A 45 30.37 -25.71 1.20
C THR A 45 29.88 -25.33 -0.19
N ALA A 46 28.58 -25.48 -0.46
CA ALA A 46 27.96 -25.26 -1.76
C ALA A 46 28.64 -25.99 -2.95
N CYS A 47 29.20 -27.20 -2.72
CA CYS A 47 29.92 -27.96 -3.76
C CYS A 47 29.02 -28.53 -4.89
N GLY A 48 27.73 -28.77 -4.60
CA GLY A 48 26.74 -29.21 -5.59
C GLY A 48 26.62 -30.70 -5.87
N GLU A 49 27.40 -31.57 -5.21
CA GLU A 49 27.30 -33.03 -5.37
C GLU A 49 25.91 -33.57 -5.01
N CYS A 50 25.30 -33.01 -3.96
CA CYS A 50 23.95 -33.39 -3.54
C CYS A 50 22.86 -33.12 -4.60
N ALA A 51 23.00 -32.04 -5.38
CA ALA A 51 22.09 -31.73 -6.48
C ALA A 51 22.30 -32.68 -7.66
N LYS A 52 23.54 -33.02 -8.00
CA LYS A 52 23.85 -34.02 -9.05
C LYS A 52 23.24 -35.39 -8.73
N ALA A 53 23.29 -35.80 -7.46
CA ALA A 53 22.73 -37.07 -7.00
C ALA A 53 21.19 -37.10 -6.94
N CYS A 54 20.53 -35.94 -6.94
CA CYS A 54 19.08 -35.84 -6.79
C CYS A 54 18.35 -36.32 -8.07
N PRO A 55 17.49 -37.35 -7.98
CA PRO A 55 16.78 -37.90 -9.14
C PRO A 55 15.58 -37.04 -9.57
N VAL A 56 15.10 -36.16 -8.68
CA VAL A 56 13.95 -35.29 -8.93
C VAL A 56 14.30 -34.20 -9.94
N VAL A 57 13.36 -33.85 -10.81
CA VAL A 57 13.48 -32.75 -11.78
C VAL A 57 12.21 -31.91 -11.72
N PHE A 58 12.33 -30.63 -11.40
CA PHE A 58 11.21 -29.66 -11.37
C PHE A 58 11.55 -28.43 -12.22
N PRO A 59 10.54 -27.70 -12.74
CA PRO A 59 10.77 -26.40 -13.37
C PRO A 59 11.46 -25.42 -12.41
N ASP A 60 12.48 -24.73 -12.90
CA ASP A 60 13.23 -23.76 -12.11
C ASP A 60 12.49 -22.41 -12.05
N GLY A 61 11.94 -22.09 -10.89
CA GLY A 61 11.25 -20.83 -10.64
C GLY A 61 12.13 -19.58 -10.83
N PHE A 62 13.44 -19.64 -10.55
CA PHE A 62 14.34 -18.49 -10.77
C PHE A 62 14.51 -18.20 -12.27
N ASN A 63 14.53 -19.26 -13.08
CA ASN A 63 14.55 -19.19 -14.53
C ASN A 63 13.13 -19.24 -15.14
N VAL A 64 12.09 -18.92 -14.36
CA VAL A 64 10.68 -18.87 -14.79
C VAL A 64 10.23 -20.09 -15.61
N GLY A 65 10.74 -21.28 -15.27
CA GLY A 65 10.38 -22.53 -15.94
C GLY A 65 11.15 -22.83 -17.22
N LEU A 66 12.02 -21.94 -17.70
CA LEU A 66 12.84 -22.14 -18.92
C LEU A 66 13.98 -23.15 -18.75
N SER A 67 14.21 -23.60 -17.52
CA SER A 67 15.11 -24.72 -17.22
C SER A 67 14.52 -25.56 -16.10
N SER A 68 15.20 -26.66 -15.79
CA SER A 68 14.86 -27.50 -14.65
C SER A 68 15.90 -27.39 -13.55
N ARG A 69 15.46 -27.60 -12.32
CA ARG A 69 16.28 -27.73 -11.13
C ARG A 69 15.92 -29.01 -10.37
N LYS A 70 16.68 -29.26 -9.32
CA LYS A 70 16.51 -30.40 -8.41
C LYS A 70 15.73 -29.97 -7.17
N ALA A 71 15.25 -30.95 -6.38
CA ALA A 71 14.58 -30.67 -5.10
C ALA A 71 15.54 -30.06 -4.06
N ILE A 72 16.83 -30.47 -4.09
CA ILE A 72 17.92 -29.79 -3.39
C ILE A 72 18.65 -28.86 -4.36
N TYR A 73 18.64 -27.56 -4.10
CA TYR A 73 19.14 -26.56 -5.05
C TYR A 73 19.72 -25.33 -4.34
N ILE A 74 20.44 -24.51 -5.09
CA ILE A 74 20.76 -23.13 -4.74
C ILE A 74 19.92 -22.23 -5.65
N PRO A 75 19.23 -21.19 -5.14
CA PRO A 75 18.30 -20.40 -5.96
C PRO A 75 18.95 -19.78 -7.21
N PHE A 76 20.19 -19.32 -7.08
CA PHE A 76 21.03 -18.84 -8.18
C PHE A 76 22.51 -18.87 -7.76
N PRO A 77 23.48 -18.82 -8.69
CA PRO A 77 24.89 -19.04 -8.36
C PRO A 77 25.50 -18.08 -7.33
N GLN A 78 25.01 -16.84 -7.26
CA GLN A 78 25.50 -15.81 -6.33
C GLN A 78 24.58 -15.61 -5.10
N ALA A 79 23.76 -16.62 -4.77
CA ALA A 79 22.86 -16.54 -3.63
C ALA A 79 23.61 -16.31 -2.30
N VAL A 80 22.98 -15.55 -1.40
CA VAL A 80 23.49 -15.27 -0.05
C VAL A 80 22.41 -15.67 0.96
N PRO A 81 22.71 -16.56 1.94
CA PRO A 81 23.97 -17.29 2.10
C PRO A 81 24.21 -18.27 0.94
N SER A 82 25.49 -18.55 0.65
CA SER A 82 25.87 -19.54 -0.36
C SER A 82 25.70 -20.94 0.23
N SER A 83 24.45 -21.41 0.29
CA SER A 83 24.07 -22.71 0.83
C SER A 83 22.91 -23.30 0.03
N TYR A 84 22.92 -24.63 -0.10
CA TYR A 84 21.79 -25.37 -0.65
C TYR A 84 20.56 -25.29 0.27
N VAL A 85 19.39 -25.58 -0.30
CA VAL A 85 18.11 -25.74 0.39
C VAL A 85 17.35 -26.90 -0.25
N ILE A 86 16.55 -27.61 0.54
CA ILE A 86 15.65 -28.66 0.04
C ILE A 86 14.22 -28.13 0.06
N ASN A 87 13.54 -28.15 -1.08
CA ASN A 87 12.10 -27.99 -1.11
C ASN A 87 11.43 -29.34 -0.82
N MET A 88 10.88 -29.49 0.38
CA MET A 88 10.30 -30.76 0.80
C MET A 88 8.97 -31.08 0.09
N ASN A 89 8.28 -30.09 -0.48
CA ASN A 89 7.07 -30.31 -1.28
C ASN A 89 7.38 -30.97 -2.63
N GLU A 90 8.63 -30.88 -3.08
CA GLU A 90 9.13 -31.43 -4.34
C GLU A 90 10.01 -32.67 -4.12
N CYS A 91 10.45 -32.90 -2.89
CA CYS A 91 11.29 -34.02 -2.52
C CYS A 91 10.46 -35.32 -2.47
N MET A 92 11.06 -36.45 -2.87
CA MET A 92 10.44 -37.79 -2.68
C MET A 92 10.42 -38.24 -1.21
N GLY A 93 10.88 -37.40 -0.28
CA GLY A 93 10.86 -37.65 1.15
C GLY A 93 11.89 -38.71 1.61
N ARG A 94 11.63 -39.28 2.80
CA ARG A 94 12.58 -40.13 3.55
C ARG A 94 12.93 -41.46 2.87
N GLY A 95 12.21 -41.86 1.83
CA GLY A 95 12.53 -43.06 1.04
C GLY A 95 13.73 -42.90 0.10
N CYS A 96 14.25 -41.67 -0.08
CA CYS A 96 15.39 -41.36 -0.94
C CYS A 96 16.51 -40.66 -0.15
N SER A 97 17.67 -41.32 0.01
CA SER A 97 18.84 -40.81 0.74
C SER A 97 19.97 -40.25 -0.13
N LYS A 98 19.83 -40.27 -1.46
CA LYS A 98 20.93 -40.00 -2.41
C LYS A 98 21.69 -38.68 -2.16
N CYS A 99 20.99 -37.62 -1.77
CA CYS A 99 21.64 -36.34 -1.46
C CYS A 99 22.41 -36.37 -0.13
N LEU A 100 21.96 -37.14 0.86
CA LEU A 100 22.68 -37.36 2.12
C LEU A 100 23.95 -38.17 1.86
N ASP A 101 23.83 -39.24 1.07
CA ASP A 101 24.95 -40.15 0.74
C ASP A 101 26.05 -39.43 -0.05
N ALA A 102 25.67 -38.48 -0.92
CA ALA A 102 26.58 -37.66 -1.71
C ALA A 102 27.18 -36.45 -0.95
N CYS A 103 26.79 -36.21 0.32
CA CYS A 103 27.24 -35.06 1.09
C CYS A 103 28.37 -35.42 2.06
N ASP A 104 29.61 -35.19 1.64
CA ASP A 104 30.79 -35.48 2.48
C ASP A 104 30.79 -34.76 3.84
N LYS A 105 30.29 -33.52 3.86
CA LYS A 105 30.18 -32.70 5.08
C LYS A 105 29.05 -33.15 6.02
N LYS A 106 28.16 -34.04 5.55
CA LYS A 106 26.98 -34.52 6.29
C LYS A 106 26.12 -33.38 6.85
N CYS A 107 26.02 -32.28 6.11
CA CYS A 107 25.29 -31.08 6.54
C CYS A 107 23.80 -31.11 6.14
N ILE A 108 23.29 -32.22 5.61
CA ILE A 108 21.89 -32.37 5.18
C ILE A 108 21.11 -33.15 6.25
N SER A 109 19.96 -32.64 6.69
CA SER A 109 19.11 -33.30 7.68
C SER A 109 17.62 -33.10 7.41
N PHE A 110 16.90 -34.21 7.20
CA PHE A 110 15.44 -34.24 7.08
C PHE A 110 14.69 -34.11 8.41
N HIS A 111 15.44 -34.02 9.52
CA HIS A 111 14.88 -33.85 10.86
C HIS A 111 14.87 -32.38 11.32
N MET A 112 15.37 -31.46 10.48
CA MET A 112 15.20 -30.03 10.73
C MET A 112 13.72 -29.67 10.73
N SER A 113 13.30 -28.88 11.71
CA SER A 113 11.96 -28.30 11.81
C SER A 113 12.02 -26.80 11.66
N ASP A 114 10.88 -26.19 11.36
CA ASP A 114 10.75 -24.74 11.39
C ASP A 114 11.06 -24.22 12.80
N GLU A 115 11.73 -23.08 12.86
CA GLU A 115 12.12 -22.41 14.09
C GLU A 115 11.31 -21.12 14.25
N GLU A 116 10.84 -20.88 15.48
CA GLU A 116 10.17 -19.64 15.85
C GLU A 116 11.17 -18.73 16.58
N ILE A 117 11.41 -17.55 16.00
CA ILE A 117 12.33 -16.55 16.53
C ILE A 117 11.49 -15.34 16.93
N THR A 118 11.79 -14.74 18.08
CA THR A 118 11.15 -13.50 18.52
C THR A 118 12.20 -12.40 18.64
N GLU A 119 12.02 -11.33 17.88
CA GLU A 119 12.91 -10.17 17.85
C GLU A 119 12.21 -8.93 18.40
N LYS A 120 12.93 -8.15 19.21
CA LYS A 120 12.44 -6.85 19.69
C LYS A 120 13.04 -5.74 18.85
N VAL A 121 12.20 -4.98 18.17
CA VAL A 121 12.64 -3.92 17.25
C VAL A 121 11.94 -2.60 17.53
N GLY A 122 12.63 -1.49 17.31
CA GLY A 122 12.05 -0.16 17.51
C GLY A 122 11.30 0.38 16.29
N SER A 123 11.68 -0.07 15.10
CA SER A 123 11.11 0.37 13.83
C SER A 123 11.11 -0.77 12.82
N ILE A 124 10.17 -0.72 11.88
CA ILE A 124 9.99 -1.71 10.82
C ILE A 124 10.08 -1.01 9.47
N VAL A 125 10.83 -1.58 8.53
CA VAL A 125 10.87 -1.12 7.13
C VAL A 125 10.29 -2.23 6.26
N VAL A 126 9.18 -1.95 5.57
CA VAL A 126 8.54 -2.87 4.65
C VAL A 126 9.14 -2.67 3.26
N ALA A 127 9.90 -3.66 2.81
CA ALA A 127 10.61 -3.66 1.52
C ALA A 127 10.33 -4.95 0.73
N THR A 128 9.09 -5.43 0.76
CA THR A 128 8.67 -6.72 0.18
C THR A 128 8.54 -6.74 -1.34
N GLY A 129 8.89 -5.65 -2.00
CA GLY A 129 8.97 -5.58 -3.46
C GLY A 129 7.61 -5.73 -4.15
N LEU A 130 7.60 -6.48 -5.25
CA LEU A 130 6.50 -6.59 -6.21
C LEU A 130 6.41 -8.00 -6.78
N GLU A 131 5.37 -8.26 -7.56
CA GLU A 131 5.27 -9.39 -8.46
C GLU A 131 5.03 -8.94 -9.90
N PRO A 132 5.55 -9.66 -10.91
CA PRO A 132 5.17 -9.42 -12.30
C PRO A 132 3.70 -9.76 -12.51
N TYR A 133 3.05 -9.02 -13.42
CA TYR A 133 1.71 -9.34 -13.88
C TYR A 133 1.70 -10.66 -14.67
N ASP A 134 0.62 -11.42 -14.56
CA ASP A 134 0.42 -12.68 -15.27
C ASP A 134 -0.41 -12.44 -16.53
N PRO A 135 0.18 -12.54 -17.73
CA PRO A 135 -0.51 -12.18 -18.97
C PRO A 135 -1.43 -13.27 -19.52
N ARG A 136 -1.64 -14.40 -18.82
CA ARG A 136 -2.51 -15.49 -19.30
C ARG A 136 -3.95 -15.05 -19.59
N GLU A 137 -4.45 -14.02 -18.91
CA GLU A 137 -5.77 -13.46 -19.18
C GLU A 137 -5.81 -12.53 -20.43
N MET A 138 -4.64 -12.09 -20.92
CA MET A 138 -4.48 -11.27 -22.12
C MET A 138 -4.15 -12.13 -23.36
N ASP A 139 -4.95 -13.19 -23.57
CA ASP A 139 -4.66 -14.17 -24.61
C ASP A 139 -4.80 -13.63 -26.05
N GLU A 140 -5.31 -12.40 -26.23
CA GLU A 140 -5.21 -11.66 -27.50
C GLU A 140 -3.77 -11.52 -28.02
N TYR A 141 -2.77 -11.56 -27.11
CA TYR A 141 -1.35 -11.56 -27.46
C TYR A 141 -0.76 -12.96 -27.66
N GLY A 142 -1.54 -14.02 -27.46
CA GLY A 142 -1.16 -15.39 -27.79
C GLY A 142 -0.18 -16.05 -26.82
N TYR A 143 0.03 -15.50 -25.62
CA TYR A 143 0.99 -16.05 -24.64
C TYR A 143 0.71 -17.50 -24.26
N THR A 144 -0.55 -17.91 -24.16
CA THR A 144 -0.89 -19.30 -23.80
C THR A 144 -0.88 -20.26 -24.99
N ARG A 145 -0.80 -19.72 -26.21
CA ARG A 145 -0.99 -20.46 -27.46
C ARG A 145 0.29 -20.61 -28.26
N PHE A 146 1.19 -19.63 -28.21
CA PHE A 146 2.35 -19.55 -29.10
C PHE A 146 3.66 -19.55 -28.31
N GLU A 147 4.50 -20.56 -28.53
CA GLU A 147 5.76 -20.73 -27.81
C GLU A 147 6.77 -19.60 -28.03
N ASN A 148 6.66 -18.87 -29.15
CA ASN A 148 7.53 -17.72 -29.47
C ASN A 148 7.03 -16.39 -28.88
N VAL A 149 5.94 -16.41 -28.09
CA VAL A 149 5.46 -15.27 -27.31
C VAL A 149 5.98 -15.42 -25.88
N LEU A 150 6.88 -14.54 -25.48
CA LEU A 150 7.54 -14.55 -24.18
C LEU A 150 7.09 -13.36 -23.34
N THR A 151 7.15 -13.51 -22.03
CA THR A 151 7.18 -12.39 -21.12
C THR A 151 8.54 -11.70 -21.13
N SER A 152 8.56 -10.42 -20.76
CA SER A 152 9.81 -9.70 -20.54
C SER A 152 10.73 -10.38 -19.53
N LEU A 153 10.19 -11.07 -18.51
CA LEU A 153 11.01 -11.76 -17.51
C LEU A 153 11.65 -13.03 -18.09
N GLU A 154 10.92 -13.82 -18.88
CA GLU A 154 11.48 -14.96 -19.63
C GLU A 154 12.57 -14.49 -20.59
N PHE A 155 12.31 -13.42 -21.34
CA PHE A 155 13.29 -12.82 -22.23
C PHE A 155 14.57 -12.40 -21.46
N GLU A 156 14.43 -11.74 -20.31
CA GLU A 156 15.58 -11.38 -19.45
C GLU A 156 16.38 -12.61 -19.03
N ARG A 157 15.72 -13.73 -18.69
CA ARG A 157 16.43 -14.96 -18.34
C ARG A 157 17.19 -15.52 -19.53
N LEU A 158 16.64 -15.50 -20.75
CA LEU A 158 17.35 -15.98 -21.95
C LEU A 158 18.60 -15.16 -22.25
N VAL A 159 18.51 -13.83 -22.23
CA VAL A 159 19.67 -12.97 -22.55
C VAL A 159 20.67 -12.83 -21.40
N ASN A 160 20.36 -13.37 -20.21
CA ASN A 160 21.27 -13.36 -19.07
C ASN A 160 22.38 -14.40 -19.22
N ALA A 161 23.64 -14.01 -19.02
CA ALA A 161 24.79 -14.91 -19.06
C ALA A 161 24.72 -16.06 -18.02
N GLY A 162 24.10 -15.84 -16.87
CA GLY A 162 23.80 -16.86 -15.85
C GLY A 162 22.41 -17.49 -16.01
N GLY A 163 21.75 -17.25 -17.14
CA GLY A 163 20.47 -17.81 -17.52
C GLY A 163 20.56 -19.21 -18.14
N PRO A 164 19.41 -19.81 -18.47
CA PRO A 164 19.34 -21.19 -18.97
C PRO A 164 19.99 -21.38 -20.34
N THR A 165 20.11 -20.30 -21.13
CA THR A 165 20.74 -20.29 -22.45
C THR A 165 22.09 -19.58 -22.45
N LYS A 166 22.64 -19.27 -21.27
CA LYS A 166 23.96 -18.63 -21.10
C LYS A 166 24.12 -17.32 -21.88
N GLY A 167 23.04 -16.56 -22.02
CA GLY A 167 23.01 -15.28 -22.73
C GLY A 167 22.68 -15.39 -24.22
N GLU A 168 22.48 -16.60 -24.73
CA GLU A 168 22.10 -16.83 -26.12
C GLU A 168 20.58 -16.62 -26.32
N LEU A 169 20.21 -15.70 -27.22
CA LEU A 169 18.80 -15.50 -27.57
C LEU A 169 18.36 -16.56 -28.59
N ILE A 170 17.50 -17.46 -28.15
CA ILE A 170 16.91 -18.52 -28.97
C ILE A 170 15.39 -18.49 -28.88
N ARG A 171 14.72 -18.87 -29.97
CA ARG A 171 13.29 -19.14 -29.99
C ARG A 171 12.98 -20.42 -29.22
N PRO A 172 11.98 -20.43 -28.30
CA PRO A 172 11.62 -21.64 -27.58
C PRO A 172 11.19 -22.80 -28.49
N LYS A 173 10.43 -22.50 -29.56
CA LYS A 173 9.84 -23.50 -30.46
C LYS A 173 10.86 -24.34 -31.22
N ASP A 174 11.87 -23.71 -31.80
CA ASP A 174 12.81 -24.37 -32.71
C ASP A 174 14.30 -24.10 -32.43
N ARG A 175 14.58 -23.40 -31.33
CA ARG A 175 15.92 -23.07 -30.84
C ARG A 175 16.79 -22.27 -31.82
N LYS A 176 16.22 -21.65 -32.84
CA LYS A 176 16.95 -20.77 -33.76
C LYS A 176 17.04 -19.35 -33.20
N HIS A 177 18.01 -18.58 -33.69
CA HIS A 177 18.07 -17.15 -33.41
C HIS A 177 16.93 -16.42 -34.13
N PRO A 178 16.17 -15.55 -33.45
CA PRO A 178 15.18 -14.71 -34.10
C PRO A 178 15.88 -13.59 -34.89
N LYS A 179 15.50 -13.43 -36.17
CA LYS A 179 15.93 -12.31 -37.01
C LYS A 179 15.09 -11.06 -36.76
N SER A 180 13.88 -11.22 -36.19
CA SER A 180 13.01 -10.11 -35.83
C SER A 180 12.33 -10.31 -34.47
N VAL A 181 12.32 -9.26 -33.64
CA VAL A 181 11.75 -9.27 -32.28
C VAL A 181 10.79 -8.09 -32.10
N GLY A 182 9.57 -8.37 -31.67
CA GLY A 182 8.60 -7.36 -31.25
C GLY A 182 8.51 -7.24 -29.74
N PHE A 183 8.30 -6.02 -29.22
CA PHE A 183 7.96 -5.78 -27.82
C PHE A 183 6.61 -5.08 -27.70
N ILE A 184 5.69 -5.62 -26.90
CA ILE A 184 4.39 -4.99 -26.61
C ILE A 184 4.47 -4.31 -25.25
N GLN A 185 4.29 -2.99 -25.22
CA GLN A 185 4.27 -2.21 -23.98
C GLN A 185 2.94 -2.32 -23.23
N CYS A 186 2.98 -1.95 -21.94
CA CYS A 186 1.80 -1.80 -21.09
C CYS A 186 0.99 -3.10 -20.86
N VAL A 187 1.58 -4.29 -21.01
CA VAL A 187 0.87 -5.55 -20.77
C VAL A 187 0.58 -5.68 -19.27
N GLY A 188 -0.70 -5.62 -18.88
CA GLY A 188 -1.12 -5.61 -17.48
C GLY A 188 -1.03 -4.24 -16.78
N SER A 189 -0.92 -3.14 -17.53
CA SER A 189 -0.86 -1.78 -16.98
C SER A 189 -1.60 -0.79 -17.86
N ARG A 190 -1.98 0.36 -17.28
CA ARG A 190 -2.73 1.42 -17.98
C ARG A 190 -4.00 0.89 -18.67
N SER A 191 -4.67 -0.06 -18.02
CA SER A 191 -5.84 -0.74 -18.56
C SER A 191 -6.95 -0.79 -17.51
N LYS A 192 -8.16 -0.40 -17.91
CA LYS A 192 -9.36 -0.46 -17.05
C LYS A 192 -10.07 -1.82 -17.09
N ARG A 193 -9.66 -2.71 -18.00
CA ARG A 193 -10.33 -4.00 -18.23
C ARG A 193 -9.56 -5.18 -17.64
N LYS A 194 -8.27 -5.29 -17.98
CA LYS A 194 -7.36 -6.37 -17.56
C LYS A 194 -6.06 -5.79 -17.01
N GLY A 195 -5.57 -6.24 -15.87
CA GLY A 195 -4.44 -5.64 -15.16
C GLY A 195 -4.80 -4.38 -14.35
N GLY A 196 -3.82 -3.48 -14.16
CA GLY A 196 -3.99 -2.27 -13.34
C GLY A 196 -4.19 -0.97 -14.15
N GLU A 197 -4.88 0.01 -13.56
CA GLU A 197 -5.03 1.35 -14.16
C GLU A 197 -3.73 2.16 -14.10
N HIS A 198 -2.84 1.83 -13.17
CA HIS A 198 -1.54 2.48 -12.99
C HIS A 198 -0.55 2.19 -14.11
N CYS A 199 0.45 3.05 -14.21
CA CYS A 199 1.64 2.78 -15.01
C CYS A 199 2.67 2.04 -14.15
N SER A 200 3.23 0.96 -14.69
CA SER A 200 4.26 0.17 -14.00
C SER A 200 5.66 0.79 -13.97
N ASN A 201 5.82 2.03 -14.46
CA ASN A 201 7.05 2.85 -14.39
C ASN A 201 8.26 2.32 -15.18
N ILE A 202 8.60 1.03 -15.04
CA ILE A 202 9.85 0.42 -15.50
C ILE A 202 9.78 -0.25 -16.89
N CYS A 203 8.58 -0.62 -17.36
CA CYS A 203 8.44 -1.48 -18.56
C CYS A 203 9.06 -0.86 -19.82
N CYS A 204 8.86 0.44 -20.06
CA CYS A 204 9.45 1.13 -21.22
C CYS A 204 10.98 1.10 -21.18
N MET A 205 11.57 1.38 -20.03
CA MET A 205 13.03 1.43 -19.88
C MET A 205 13.67 0.05 -19.90
N ASN A 206 13.00 -0.96 -19.34
CA ASN A 206 13.43 -2.35 -19.46
C ASN A 206 13.47 -2.77 -20.93
N THR A 207 12.42 -2.46 -21.71
CA THR A 207 12.44 -2.73 -23.15
C THR A 207 13.53 -1.96 -23.88
N ILE A 208 13.70 -0.66 -23.63
CA ILE A 208 14.79 0.13 -24.27
C ILE A 208 16.15 -0.54 -23.99
N LYS A 209 16.42 -0.91 -22.73
CA LYS A 209 17.62 -1.65 -22.34
C LYS A 209 17.73 -2.96 -23.13
N SER A 210 16.67 -3.77 -23.17
CA SER A 210 16.65 -5.02 -23.93
C SER A 210 16.97 -4.80 -25.42
N THR A 211 16.42 -3.74 -26.05
CA THR A 211 16.72 -3.44 -27.46
C THR A 211 18.19 -3.06 -27.67
N LEU A 212 18.82 -2.34 -26.74
CA LEU A 212 20.23 -1.97 -26.82
C LEU A 212 21.13 -3.19 -26.68
N VAL A 213 20.84 -4.08 -25.71
CA VAL A 213 21.54 -5.35 -25.52
C VAL A 213 21.42 -6.21 -26.80
N LEU A 214 20.23 -6.29 -27.38
CA LEU A 214 20.05 -7.02 -28.64
C LEU A 214 20.85 -6.41 -29.79
N LYS A 215 20.87 -5.09 -29.95
CA LYS A 215 21.67 -4.45 -31.00
C LYS A 215 23.18 -4.59 -30.80
N GLU A 216 23.64 -4.76 -29.57
CA GLU A 216 25.05 -5.02 -29.25
C GLU A 216 25.46 -6.45 -29.63
N HIS A 217 24.65 -7.45 -29.28
CA HIS A 217 24.96 -8.87 -29.55
C HIS A 217 24.54 -9.33 -30.95
N TYR A 218 23.45 -8.77 -31.49
CA TYR A 218 22.81 -9.14 -32.76
C TYR A 218 22.45 -7.87 -33.56
N PRO A 219 23.44 -7.16 -34.16
CA PRO A 219 23.23 -5.86 -34.80
C PRO A 219 22.16 -5.86 -35.91
N ASP A 220 22.07 -6.97 -36.65
CA ASP A 220 21.18 -7.14 -37.80
C ASP A 220 19.74 -7.50 -37.44
N THR A 221 19.45 -7.82 -36.17
CA THR A 221 18.09 -8.18 -35.74
C THR A 221 17.15 -6.98 -35.91
N GLU A 222 16.03 -7.18 -36.59
CA GLU A 222 14.97 -6.18 -36.68
C GLU A 222 14.21 -6.10 -35.36
N ILE A 223 14.09 -4.91 -34.77
CA ILE A 223 13.41 -4.74 -33.48
C ILE A 223 12.29 -3.73 -33.63
N LYS A 224 11.09 -4.12 -33.22
CA LYS A 224 9.88 -3.29 -33.20
C LYS A 224 9.33 -3.16 -31.79
N VAL A 225 9.00 -1.95 -31.37
CA VAL A 225 8.39 -1.66 -30.05
C VAL A 225 7.04 -1.01 -30.26
N PHE A 226 5.98 -1.70 -29.83
CA PHE A 226 4.58 -1.27 -29.91
C PHE A 226 4.18 -0.57 -28.62
N TYR A 227 3.83 0.72 -28.67
CA TYR A 227 3.67 1.55 -27.48
C TYR A 227 2.56 2.60 -27.59
N ILE A 228 2.12 3.13 -26.43
CA ILE A 228 1.23 4.31 -26.35
C ILE A 228 2.07 5.58 -26.19
N ASP A 229 2.86 5.62 -25.11
CA ASP A 229 3.82 6.68 -24.77
C ASP A 229 5.12 6.04 -24.29
N ILE A 230 6.27 6.59 -24.69
CA ILE A 230 7.57 6.22 -24.11
C ILE A 230 7.80 7.07 -22.87
N ARG A 231 7.96 6.42 -21.72
CA ARG A 231 8.16 7.09 -20.42
C ARG A 231 9.62 6.99 -19.96
N ALA A 232 10.49 7.75 -20.61
CA ALA A 232 11.94 7.80 -20.35
C ALA A 232 12.32 9.00 -19.47
N PHE A 233 11.73 9.11 -18.26
CA PHE A 233 11.77 10.33 -17.44
C PHE A 233 12.98 10.44 -16.48
N GLY A 234 13.75 9.37 -16.28
CA GLY A 234 14.93 9.36 -15.42
C GLY A 234 16.14 10.08 -16.05
N LYS A 235 17.14 10.42 -15.23
CA LYS A 235 18.39 11.04 -15.72
C LYS A 235 19.08 10.12 -16.73
N GLY A 236 19.24 10.59 -17.97
CA GLY A 236 19.87 9.85 -19.07
C GLY A 236 18.96 8.83 -19.75
N PHE A 237 17.68 8.70 -19.35
CA PHE A 237 16.77 7.73 -19.95
C PHE A 237 16.38 8.13 -21.38
N GLU A 238 16.17 9.42 -21.64
CA GLU A 238 15.92 9.94 -22.99
C GLU A 238 17.12 9.71 -23.92
N ASP A 239 18.35 9.80 -23.41
CA ASP A 239 19.56 9.51 -24.17
C ASP A 239 19.62 8.03 -24.59
N LEU A 240 19.23 7.11 -23.69
CA LEU A 240 19.14 5.69 -24.01
C LEU A 240 18.06 5.39 -25.04
N TYR A 241 16.90 6.06 -24.94
CA TYR A 241 15.85 5.95 -25.95
C TYR A 241 16.32 6.46 -27.31
N THR A 242 16.96 7.63 -27.36
CA THR A 242 17.53 8.21 -28.58
C THR A 242 18.60 7.29 -29.18
N ARG A 243 19.48 6.72 -28.35
CA ARG A 243 20.48 5.75 -28.78
C ARG A 243 19.83 4.50 -29.39
N SER A 244 18.82 3.94 -28.73
CA SER A 244 18.08 2.78 -29.24
C SER A 244 17.49 3.06 -30.63
N ARG A 245 16.88 4.23 -30.83
CA ARG A 245 16.38 4.67 -32.15
C ARG A 245 17.49 4.83 -33.18
N SER A 246 18.64 5.41 -32.79
CA SER A 246 19.78 5.60 -33.70
C SER A 246 20.38 4.28 -34.21
N LEU A 247 20.21 3.18 -33.45
CA LEU A 247 20.61 1.83 -33.84
C LEU A 247 19.57 1.12 -34.72
N GLY A 248 18.53 1.84 -35.19
CA GLY A 248 17.53 1.32 -36.11
C GLY A 248 16.36 0.58 -35.45
N VAL A 249 16.18 0.70 -34.13
CA VAL A 249 14.98 0.17 -33.45
C VAL A 249 13.75 0.99 -33.84
N GLN A 250 12.70 0.32 -34.29
CA GLN A 250 11.46 0.95 -34.75
C GLN A 250 10.46 1.05 -33.60
N TYR A 251 9.96 2.26 -33.34
CA TYR A 251 8.95 2.52 -32.31
C TYR A 251 7.63 2.86 -32.99
N LEU A 252 6.64 1.97 -32.87
CA LEU A 252 5.33 2.10 -33.51
C LEU A 252 4.28 2.48 -32.47
N ARG A 253 3.60 3.60 -32.71
CA ARG A 253 2.64 4.17 -31.76
C ARG A 253 1.26 3.53 -31.93
N GLY A 254 1.10 2.38 -31.31
CA GLY A 254 -0.13 1.61 -31.23
C GLY A 254 0.12 0.33 -30.43
N LEU A 255 -0.89 -0.15 -29.71
CA LEU A 255 -0.85 -1.50 -29.14
C LEU A 255 -1.47 -2.48 -30.13
N PRO A 256 -0.92 -3.69 -30.30
CA PRO A 256 -1.50 -4.66 -31.23
C PRO A 256 -2.93 -5.03 -30.86
N GLY A 257 -3.77 -5.23 -31.87
CA GLY A 257 -5.15 -5.70 -31.70
C GLY A 257 -5.26 -7.23 -31.75
N SER A 258 -4.37 -7.89 -32.50
CA SER A 258 -4.30 -9.35 -32.58
C SER A 258 -2.89 -9.84 -32.90
N VAL A 259 -2.62 -11.08 -32.48
CA VAL A 259 -1.41 -11.85 -32.79
C VAL A 259 -1.83 -13.23 -33.32
N GLU A 260 -1.27 -13.63 -34.46
CA GLU A 260 -1.52 -14.92 -35.10
C GLU A 260 -0.20 -15.61 -35.44
N GLU A 261 -0.11 -16.93 -35.24
CA GLU A 261 1.05 -17.72 -35.69
C GLU A 261 0.84 -18.18 -37.14
N LEU A 262 1.80 -17.86 -38.01
CA LEU A 262 1.84 -18.33 -39.40
C LEU A 262 2.40 -19.76 -39.48
N PRO A 263 2.20 -20.48 -40.61
CA PRO A 263 2.65 -21.88 -40.75
C PRO A 263 4.16 -22.11 -40.55
N ASP A 264 4.98 -21.08 -40.76
CA ASP A 264 6.44 -21.13 -40.56
C ASP A 264 6.87 -20.83 -39.10
N GLY A 265 5.92 -20.54 -38.21
CA GLY A 265 6.13 -20.22 -36.79
C GLY A 265 6.42 -18.75 -36.51
N THR A 266 6.31 -17.86 -37.50
CA THR A 266 6.38 -16.40 -37.30
C THR A 266 5.07 -15.84 -36.75
N MET A 267 5.15 -14.82 -35.91
CA MET A 267 4.01 -14.11 -35.32
C MET A 267 3.62 -12.94 -36.23
N ARG A 268 2.45 -13.02 -36.85
CA ARG A 268 1.83 -11.89 -37.52
C ARG A 268 1.12 -11.01 -36.50
N VAL A 269 1.58 -9.77 -36.37
CA VAL A 269 1.06 -8.78 -35.43
C VAL A 269 0.32 -7.68 -36.18
N ALA A 270 -0.96 -7.50 -35.90
CA ALA A 270 -1.77 -6.42 -36.46
C ALA A 270 -1.87 -5.25 -35.47
N VAL A 271 -1.49 -4.05 -35.91
CA VAL A 271 -1.46 -2.84 -35.08
C VAL A 271 -2.05 -1.65 -35.82
N GLU A 272 -2.87 -0.85 -35.15
CA GLU A 272 -3.24 0.48 -35.63
C GLU A 272 -2.14 1.47 -35.25
N ASN A 273 -1.37 1.94 -36.23
CA ASN A 273 -0.36 2.95 -36.01
C ASN A 273 -1.02 4.33 -35.98
N THR A 274 -1.22 4.84 -34.77
CA THR A 274 -1.89 6.13 -34.54
C THR A 274 -1.13 7.33 -35.10
N ALA A 275 0.18 7.18 -35.40
CA ALA A 275 0.96 8.24 -36.05
C ALA A 275 0.69 8.34 -37.55
N THR A 276 0.32 7.23 -38.20
CA THR A 276 0.05 7.17 -39.65
C THR A 276 -1.44 7.04 -39.97
N GLY A 277 -2.28 6.69 -38.98
CA GLY A 277 -3.71 6.41 -39.15
C GLY A 277 -3.98 5.13 -39.96
N LYS A 278 -3.03 4.20 -40.02
CA LYS A 278 -3.12 2.97 -40.82
C LYS A 278 -3.02 1.73 -39.94
N ILE A 279 -3.70 0.68 -40.38
CA ILE A 279 -3.48 -0.68 -39.86
C ILE A 279 -2.25 -1.24 -40.56
N GLU A 280 -1.27 -1.64 -39.78
CA GLU A 280 0.00 -2.21 -40.23
C GLU A 280 0.09 -3.67 -39.74
N PHE A 281 0.69 -4.53 -40.57
CA PHE A 281 0.95 -5.92 -40.25
C PHE A 281 2.47 -6.14 -40.21
N HIS A 282 2.94 -6.81 -39.16
CA HIS A 282 4.36 -7.13 -39.01
C HIS A 282 4.53 -8.61 -38.68
N ASP A 283 5.33 -9.29 -39.49
CA ASP A 283 5.72 -10.68 -39.26
C ASP A 283 7.03 -10.70 -38.45
N LEU A 284 6.99 -11.36 -37.29
CA LEU A 284 8.05 -11.33 -36.28
C LEU A 284 8.42 -12.75 -35.84
N ASP A 285 9.72 -13.03 -35.71
CA ASP A 285 10.18 -14.35 -35.25
C ASP A 285 9.91 -14.60 -33.76
N MET A 286 9.83 -13.52 -32.96
CA MET A 286 9.59 -13.58 -31.52
C MET A 286 8.83 -12.33 -31.06
N LEU A 287 7.93 -12.49 -30.08
CA LEU A 287 7.18 -11.41 -29.46
C LEU A 287 7.42 -11.41 -27.95
N VAL A 288 7.68 -10.25 -27.37
CA VAL A 288 7.96 -10.07 -25.94
C VAL A 288 6.94 -9.15 -25.30
N LEU A 289 6.24 -9.63 -24.29
CA LEU A 289 5.24 -8.91 -23.52
C LEU A 289 5.93 -8.15 -22.37
N ALA A 290 6.00 -6.82 -22.48
CA ALA A 290 6.58 -5.97 -21.43
C ALA A 290 5.59 -5.87 -20.26
N LEU A 291 5.80 -6.73 -19.26
CA LEU A 291 4.87 -6.93 -18.17
C LEU A 291 4.83 -5.73 -17.24
N GLY A 292 3.62 -5.44 -16.79
CA GLY A 292 3.36 -4.61 -15.63
C GLY A 292 3.73 -5.31 -14.34
N ILE A 293 3.61 -4.58 -13.24
CA ILE A 293 3.90 -5.04 -11.90
C ILE A 293 2.69 -4.81 -11.00
N LYS A 294 2.50 -5.75 -10.08
CA LYS A 294 1.44 -5.75 -9.06
C LYS A 294 2.08 -5.87 -7.68
N PRO A 295 1.33 -5.57 -6.61
CA PRO A 295 1.79 -5.80 -5.24
C PRO A 295 2.21 -7.26 -5.03
N SER A 296 3.17 -7.49 -4.14
CA SER A 296 3.56 -8.86 -3.74
C SER A 296 2.37 -9.61 -3.12
N SER A 297 2.29 -10.92 -3.30
CA SER A 297 1.25 -11.78 -2.70
C SER A 297 1.16 -11.66 -1.16
N GLY A 298 2.27 -11.31 -0.49
CA GLY A 298 2.29 -11.08 0.96
C GLY A 298 1.75 -9.72 1.43
N THR A 299 1.40 -8.82 0.50
CA THR A 299 1.05 -7.42 0.82
C THR A 299 -0.16 -7.32 1.74
N GLN A 300 -1.25 -8.04 1.42
CA GLN A 300 -2.48 -7.98 2.22
C GLN A 300 -2.27 -8.53 3.64
N ARG A 301 -1.55 -9.66 3.76
CA ARG A 301 -1.21 -10.24 5.07
C ARG A 301 -0.40 -9.28 5.93
N LEU A 302 0.59 -8.60 5.35
CA LEU A 302 1.38 -7.59 6.06
C LEU A 302 0.56 -6.35 6.39
N GLN A 303 -0.34 -5.93 5.50
CA GLN A 303 -1.24 -4.82 5.73
C GLN A 303 -2.11 -5.03 6.97
N GLU A 304 -2.73 -6.21 7.07
CA GLU A 304 -3.54 -6.59 8.23
C GLU A 304 -2.69 -6.69 9.51
N MET A 305 -1.53 -7.35 9.42
CA MET A 305 -0.63 -7.57 10.55
C MET A 305 -0.06 -6.27 11.14
N LEU A 306 0.27 -5.31 10.28
CA LEU A 306 0.92 -4.06 10.67
C LEU A 306 -0.07 -2.88 10.79
N GLY A 307 -1.35 -3.09 10.52
CA GLY A 307 -2.37 -2.03 10.53
C GLY A 307 -2.08 -0.92 9.51
N LEU A 308 -1.70 -1.31 8.29
CA LEU A 308 -1.34 -0.38 7.22
C LEU A 308 -2.53 -0.11 6.29
N GLN A 309 -2.38 0.86 5.40
CA GLN A 309 -3.34 1.17 4.34
C GLN A 309 -2.75 0.89 2.97
N LEU A 310 -3.61 0.60 2.00
CA LEU A 310 -3.23 0.42 0.61
C LEU A 310 -3.80 1.55 -0.25
N THR A 311 -3.08 1.88 -1.32
CA THR A 311 -3.58 2.70 -2.42
C THR A 311 -4.67 1.95 -3.20
N PRO A 312 -5.46 2.62 -4.07
CA PRO A 312 -6.39 1.94 -4.97
C PRO A 312 -5.74 0.88 -5.88
N ASP A 313 -4.45 1.04 -6.17
CA ASP A 313 -3.65 0.11 -6.97
C ASP A 313 -3.11 -1.09 -6.16
N GLY A 314 -3.39 -1.13 -4.84
CA GLY A 314 -3.07 -2.21 -3.93
C GLY A 314 -1.67 -2.18 -3.32
N PHE A 315 -0.88 -1.13 -3.59
CA PHE A 315 0.43 -0.92 -2.95
C PHE A 315 0.28 -0.23 -1.59
N PHE A 316 1.31 -0.22 -0.75
CA PHE A 316 1.23 0.46 0.54
C PHE A 316 1.11 1.98 0.39
N LEU A 317 0.14 2.57 1.12
CA LEU A 317 -0.08 4.01 1.16
C LEU A 317 0.88 4.69 2.14
N GLU A 318 1.64 5.66 1.63
CA GLU A 318 2.51 6.54 2.39
C GLU A 318 1.72 7.57 3.22
N ALA A 319 2.32 8.05 4.31
CA ALA A 319 1.70 9.02 5.20
C ALA A 319 1.41 10.35 4.50
N HIS A 320 2.30 10.77 3.60
CA HIS A 320 2.07 11.95 2.75
C HIS A 320 2.98 11.91 1.50
N PRO A 321 2.43 12.06 0.27
CA PRO A 321 3.18 11.87 -0.99
C PRO A 321 4.46 12.71 -1.15
N LYS A 322 4.49 13.90 -0.56
CA LYS A 322 5.64 14.83 -0.61
C LYS A 322 6.46 14.93 0.67
N LEU A 323 5.80 15.10 1.82
CA LEU A 323 6.47 15.41 3.10
C LEU A 323 6.98 14.15 3.82
N GLN A 324 6.32 13.01 3.61
CA GLN A 324 6.62 11.75 4.28
C GLN A 324 6.42 10.56 3.31
N PRO A 325 7.13 10.53 2.17
CA PRO A 325 6.91 9.56 1.10
C PRO A 325 7.41 8.14 1.43
N VAL A 326 8.04 7.95 2.58
CA VAL A 326 8.57 6.66 3.04
C VAL A 326 8.04 6.26 4.40
N ASP A 327 7.17 7.07 5.01
CA ASP A 327 6.59 6.78 6.31
C ASP A 327 5.21 6.16 6.10
N ALA A 328 4.84 5.19 6.93
CA ALA A 328 3.44 4.80 7.08
C ALA A 328 2.71 5.79 7.99
N ALA A 329 1.37 5.81 7.92
CA ALA A 329 0.55 6.51 8.92
C ALA A 329 0.79 5.95 10.34
N THR A 330 1.04 4.65 10.44
CA THR A 330 1.46 3.99 11.67
C THR A 330 2.92 4.34 11.99
N ARG A 331 3.11 5.12 13.06
CA ARG A 331 4.42 5.63 13.48
C ARG A 331 5.40 4.48 13.76
N GLY A 332 6.64 4.61 13.26
CA GLY A 332 7.68 3.59 13.41
C GLY A 332 7.74 2.56 12.28
N ILE A 333 6.79 2.60 11.35
CA ILE A 333 6.77 1.77 10.16
C ILE A 333 7.07 2.64 8.93
N PHE A 334 7.93 2.13 8.06
CA PHE A 334 8.41 2.83 6.87
C PHE A 334 8.35 1.91 5.65
N TYR A 335 8.42 2.49 4.44
CA TYR A 335 8.42 1.77 3.18
C TYR A 335 9.72 2.00 2.40
N ALA A 336 10.14 0.99 1.65
CA ALA A 336 11.22 1.11 0.69
C ALA A 336 10.99 0.24 -0.55
N GLY A 337 11.34 0.78 -1.71
CA GLY A 337 11.28 0.06 -2.97
C GLY A 337 9.85 -0.12 -3.47
N CYS A 338 9.64 -1.18 -4.24
CA CYS A 338 8.37 -1.39 -4.93
C CYS A 338 7.19 -1.82 -4.04
N ALA A 339 7.40 -1.97 -2.73
CA ALA A 339 6.31 -2.23 -1.79
C ALA A 339 5.33 -1.05 -1.71
N GLU A 340 5.83 0.19 -1.79
CA GLU A 340 5.01 1.42 -1.81
C GLU A 340 4.48 1.76 -3.22
N GLY A 341 5.15 1.30 -4.28
CA GLY A 341 4.63 1.49 -5.63
C GLY A 341 5.66 1.25 -6.74
N PRO A 342 5.21 1.20 -8.01
CA PRO A 342 6.06 1.00 -9.18
C PRO A 342 7.23 1.97 -9.30
N LYS A 343 8.46 1.46 -9.25
CA LYS A 343 9.69 2.27 -9.39
C LYS A 343 10.89 1.46 -9.85
N ASP A 344 11.94 2.16 -10.29
CA ASP A 344 13.19 1.54 -10.73
C ASP A 344 14.14 1.24 -9.55
N ILE A 345 15.30 0.65 -9.85
CA ILE A 345 16.31 0.28 -8.87
C ILE A 345 16.88 1.52 -8.16
N LYS A 346 17.14 2.60 -8.89
CA LYS A 346 17.76 3.80 -8.32
C LYS A 346 16.82 4.47 -7.33
N GLU A 347 15.55 4.61 -7.70
CA GLU A 347 14.51 5.14 -6.81
C GLU A 347 14.35 4.21 -5.60
N SER A 348 14.33 2.89 -5.79
CA SER A 348 14.26 1.92 -4.68
C SER A 348 15.42 2.04 -3.69
N VAL A 349 16.66 2.17 -4.18
CA VAL A 349 17.85 2.34 -3.34
C VAL A 349 17.81 3.69 -2.60
N THR A 350 17.36 4.74 -3.29
CA THR A 350 17.19 6.07 -2.70
C THR A 350 16.15 6.03 -1.58
N GLN A 351 15.01 5.35 -1.81
CA GLN A 351 13.95 5.19 -0.83
C GLN A 351 14.40 4.33 0.36
N GLY A 352 15.20 3.28 0.14
CA GLY A 352 15.80 2.49 1.21
C GLY A 352 16.71 3.33 2.11
N SER A 353 17.50 4.23 1.52
CA SER A 353 18.34 5.18 2.28
C SER A 353 17.50 6.19 3.07
N ALA A 354 16.42 6.70 2.46
CA ALA A 354 15.48 7.60 3.12
C ALA A 354 14.78 6.91 4.30
N ALA A 355 14.25 5.70 4.11
CA ALA A 355 13.61 4.91 5.17
C ALA A 355 14.56 4.65 6.34
N ALA A 356 15.82 4.28 6.06
CA ALA A 356 16.85 4.11 7.09
C ALA A 356 17.09 5.41 7.87
N ALA A 357 17.21 6.56 7.19
CA ALA A 357 17.40 7.85 7.85
C ALA A 357 16.18 8.25 8.71
N ARG A 358 14.96 7.97 8.26
CA ARG A 358 13.72 8.22 9.02
C ARG A 358 13.63 7.33 10.26
N ALA A 359 13.97 6.04 10.12
CA ALA A 359 14.06 5.10 11.24
C ALA A 359 15.11 5.53 12.27
N VAL A 360 16.32 5.88 11.82
CA VAL A 360 17.41 6.36 12.71
C VAL A 360 16.99 7.63 13.42
N ARG A 361 16.39 8.62 12.74
CA ARG A 361 15.91 9.87 13.36
C ARG A 361 14.97 9.59 14.53
N LEU A 362 14.10 8.59 14.39
CA LEU A 362 13.15 8.19 15.42
C LEU A 362 13.83 7.46 16.58
N MET A 363 14.77 6.57 16.28
CA MET A 363 15.39 5.68 17.26
C MET A 363 16.63 6.27 17.95
N HIS A 364 17.30 7.26 17.37
CA HIS A 364 18.61 7.75 17.81
C HIS A 364 18.61 8.26 19.26
N LYS A 365 17.51 8.88 19.70
CA LYS A 365 17.42 9.40 21.07
C LYS A 365 17.23 8.31 22.13
N GLY A 366 16.85 7.09 21.75
CA GLY A 366 16.48 6.02 22.68
C GLY A 366 15.12 6.20 23.38
N GLU A 367 14.51 7.38 23.26
CA GLU A 367 13.18 7.69 23.77
C GLU A 367 12.36 8.44 22.71
N ILE A 368 11.04 8.32 22.80
CA ILE A 368 10.10 8.97 21.87
C ILE A 368 9.16 9.87 22.66
N THR A 369 9.17 11.15 22.32
CA THR A 369 8.15 12.09 22.79
C THR A 369 6.84 11.83 22.05
N SER A 370 5.77 11.62 22.80
CA SER A 370 4.39 11.57 22.30
C SER A 370 3.68 12.87 22.62
N GLU A 371 2.77 13.29 21.74
CA GLU A 371 1.90 14.43 22.06
C GLU A 371 0.91 14.01 23.16
N PRO A 372 0.67 14.85 24.18
CA PRO A 372 -0.19 14.50 25.31
C PRO A 372 -1.69 14.54 24.98
N ILE A 373 -2.07 14.39 23.70
CA ILE A 373 -3.47 14.37 23.22
C ILE A 373 -4.06 12.95 23.21
N THR A 374 -3.42 12.02 23.92
CA THR A 374 -3.82 10.62 24.00
C THR A 374 -5.14 10.45 24.74
N SER A 375 -5.74 9.27 24.59
CA SER A 375 -6.94 8.89 25.35
C SER A 375 -6.58 8.16 26.63
N GLU A 376 -7.35 8.39 27.69
CA GLU A 376 -7.22 7.72 28.99
C GLU A 376 -8.56 7.11 29.39
N VAL A 377 -8.51 5.97 30.10
CA VAL A 377 -9.70 5.26 30.56
C VAL A 377 -9.93 5.53 32.04
N ILE A 378 -11.11 6.04 32.39
CA ILE A 378 -11.59 6.14 33.77
C ILE A 378 -12.14 4.76 34.15
N ALA A 379 -11.36 4.01 34.93
CA ALA A 379 -11.64 2.62 35.27
C ALA A 379 -13.05 2.42 35.88
N ASP A 380 -13.46 3.30 36.79
CA ASP A 380 -14.74 3.22 37.50
C ASP A 380 -15.97 3.31 36.58
N HIS A 381 -15.82 4.01 35.45
CA HIS A 381 -16.88 4.18 34.47
C HIS A 381 -16.88 3.05 33.42
N CYS A 382 -15.76 2.33 33.27
CA CYS A 382 -15.58 1.35 32.21
C CYS A 382 -16.39 0.07 32.49
N LYS A 383 -17.20 -0.35 31.51
CA LYS A 383 -17.96 -1.60 31.56
C LYS A 383 -17.33 -2.73 30.73
N SER A 384 -16.08 -2.54 30.29
CA SER A 384 -15.29 -3.58 29.61
C SER A 384 -15.99 -4.16 28.36
N CYS A 385 -16.73 -3.32 27.62
CA CYS A 385 -17.59 -3.77 26.52
C CYS A 385 -16.87 -4.01 25.19
N GLY A 386 -15.59 -3.64 25.06
CA GLY A 386 -14.80 -3.85 23.84
C GLY A 386 -14.92 -2.78 22.76
N LYS A 387 -15.95 -1.92 22.79
CA LYS A 387 -16.22 -1.00 21.67
C LYS A 387 -15.07 -0.04 21.36
N CYS A 388 -14.35 0.44 22.37
CA CYS A 388 -13.21 1.33 22.18
C CYS A 388 -12.05 0.68 21.42
N ALA A 389 -11.79 -0.61 21.64
CA ALA A 389 -10.77 -1.35 20.92
C ALA A 389 -11.17 -1.58 19.46
N GLU A 390 -12.44 -1.93 19.20
CA GLU A 390 -12.99 -2.12 17.85
C GLU A 390 -12.85 -0.87 16.97
N VAL A 391 -13.04 0.32 17.53
CA VAL A 391 -13.00 1.58 16.77
C VAL A 391 -11.62 2.25 16.74
N CYS A 392 -10.59 1.64 17.34
CA CYS A 392 -9.26 2.20 17.40
C CYS A 392 -8.45 1.77 16.17
N PRO A 393 -8.17 2.66 15.20
CA PRO A 393 -7.45 2.28 13.99
C PRO A 393 -5.99 1.90 14.23
N TYR A 394 -5.44 2.29 15.39
CA TYR A 394 -4.05 2.06 15.76
C TYR A 394 -3.87 0.83 16.65
N ASN A 395 -4.95 0.08 16.94
CA ASN A 395 -4.94 -1.02 17.90
C ASN A 395 -4.33 -0.65 19.27
N ALA A 396 -4.46 0.63 19.66
CA ALA A 396 -3.84 1.17 20.86
C ALA A 396 -4.58 0.80 22.16
N ILE A 397 -5.72 0.11 22.08
CA ILE A 397 -6.57 -0.18 23.24
C ILE A 397 -6.71 -1.68 23.40
N THR A 398 -6.36 -2.16 24.59
CA THR A 398 -6.54 -3.57 24.98
C THR A 398 -7.68 -3.69 25.99
N VAL A 399 -8.46 -4.76 25.90
CA VAL A 399 -9.60 -5.01 26.79
C VAL A 399 -9.93 -6.50 26.84
N ASP A 400 -10.00 -7.07 28.04
CA ASP A 400 -10.48 -8.44 28.26
C ASP A 400 -11.95 -8.40 28.69
N VAL A 401 -12.83 -8.57 27.71
CA VAL A 401 -14.29 -8.56 27.91
C VAL A 401 -14.73 -9.72 28.82
N LYS A 402 -14.04 -10.87 28.79
CA LYS A 402 -14.41 -12.06 29.58
C LYS A 402 -14.06 -11.87 31.06
N LYS A 403 -12.86 -11.35 31.33
CA LYS A 403 -12.41 -11.05 32.69
C LYS A 403 -13.00 -9.76 33.26
N LYS A 404 -13.77 -9.01 32.45
CA LYS A 404 -14.38 -7.72 32.79
C LYS A 404 -13.37 -6.68 33.29
N THR A 405 -12.11 -6.78 32.88
CA THR A 405 -11.09 -5.78 33.25
C THR A 405 -11.30 -4.50 32.44
N PRO A 406 -11.19 -3.31 33.06
CA PRO A 406 -11.23 -2.04 32.34
C PRO A 406 -10.27 -2.02 31.15
N ALA A 407 -10.70 -1.38 30.06
CA ALA A 407 -9.85 -1.17 28.90
C ALA A 407 -8.59 -0.35 29.28
N VAL A 408 -7.47 -0.63 28.63
CA VAL A 408 -6.20 0.07 28.84
C VAL A 408 -5.74 0.66 27.51
N VAL A 409 -5.46 1.97 27.50
CA VAL A 409 -4.90 2.67 26.35
C VAL A 409 -3.39 2.65 26.45
N ASN A 410 -2.73 2.17 25.40
CA ASN A 410 -1.32 2.36 25.19
C ASN A 410 -1.07 3.76 24.63
N THR A 411 -0.53 4.65 25.46
CA THR A 411 -0.30 6.06 25.11
C THR A 411 0.77 6.25 24.04
N ALA A 412 1.70 5.30 23.88
CA ALA A 412 2.72 5.35 22.83
C ALA A 412 2.16 4.95 21.45
N ALA A 413 1.13 4.09 21.42
CA ALA A 413 0.41 3.73 20.19
C ALA A 413 -0.75 4.71 19.86
N CYS A 414 -1.29 5.40 20.85
CA CYS A 414 -2.44 6.28 20.68
C CYS A 414 -2.06 7.56 19.92
N ALA A 415 -2.55 7.71 18.70
CA ALA A 415 -2.35 8.94 17.91
C ALA A 415 -3.30 10.09 18.29
N GLY A 416 -4.23 9.90 19.24
CA GLY A 416 -5.14 10.97 19.68
C GLY A 416 -6.22 11.34 18.67
N CYS A 417 -6.82 10.38 17.94
CA CYS A 417 -7.94 10.67 17.04
C CYS A 417 -9.26 10.97 17.78
N GLY A 418 -9.43 10.42 18.99
CA GLY A 418 -10.60 10.64 19.84
C GLY A 418 -11.85 9.82 19.52
N THR A 419 -11.82 8.93 18.52
CA THR A 419 -12.98 8.11 18.12
C THR A 419 -13.47 7.22 19.26
N CYS A 420 -12.57 6.62 20.03
CA CYS A 420 -12.93 5.78 21.17
C CYS A 420 -13.70 6.55 22.25
N ALA A 421 -13.33 7.82 22.50
CA ALA A 421 -14.05 8.68 23.42
C ALA A 421 -15.47 8.97 22.93
N ALA A 422 -15.62 9.31 21.65
CA ALA A 422 -16.93 9.57 21.04
C ALA A 422 -17.87 8.35 20.97
N GLU A 423 -17.31 7.14 20.96
CA GLU A 423 -18.08 5.89 20.94
C GLU A 423 -18.36 5.32 22.34
N CYS A 424 -17.71 5.85 23.38
CA CYS A 424 -17.87 5.37 24.75
C CYS A 424 -19.20 5.84 25.36
N LYS A 425 -20.20 4.96 25.33
CA LYS A 425 -21.53 5.22 25.91
C LYS A 425 -21.51 5.44 27.43
N PHE A 426 -20.45 5.01 28.10
CA PHE A 426 -20.32 5.09 29.56
C PHE A 426 -19.55 6.33 30.04
N GLY A 427 -19.05 7.18 29.14
CA GLY A 427 -18.22 8.33 29.52
C GLY A 427 -16.95 7.90 30.26
N ALA A 428 -16.42 6.73 29.91
CA ALA A 428 -15.26 6.13 30.55
C ALA A 428 -13.94 6.48 29.87
N ILE A 429 -13.96 7.29 28.81
CA ILE A 429 -12.76 7.63 28.04
C ILE A 429 -12.67 9.14 27.91
N VAL A 430 -11.54 9.69 28.31
CA VAL A 430 -11.20 11.09 28.18
C VAL A 430 -10.11 11.21 27.12
N MET A 431 -10.31 12.06 26.12
CA MET A 431 -9.24 12.48 25.22
C MET A 431 -8.60 13.75 25.79
N ASN A 432 -7.33 13.67 26.14
CA ASN A 432 -6.59 14.80 26.69
C ASN A 432 -6.53 15.96 25.69
N HIS A 433 -6.61 17.19 26.20
CA HIS A 433 -6.73 18.45 25.43
C HIS A 433 -7.96 18.62 24.52
N PHE A 434 -8.80 17.58 24.38
CA PHE A 434 -10.05 17.60 23.62
C PHE A 434 -11.15 16.90 24.42
N THR A 435 -11.24 17.20 25.72
CA THR A 435 -12.20 16.59 26.63
C THR A 435 -13.64 16.98 26.29
N ASP A 436 -14.62 16.17 26.70
CA ASP A 436 -16.04 16.49 26.52
C ASP A 436 -16.38 17.88 27.09
N LYS A 437 -15.83 18.20 28.27
CA LYS A 437 -16.03 19.50 28.93
C LYS A 437 -15.45 20.66 28.12
N GLN A 438 -14.23 20.53 27.60
CA GLN A 438 -13.62 21.57 26.77
C GLN A 438 -14.41 21.85 25.49
N ILE A 439 -14.90 20.80 24.83
CA ILE A 439 -15.67 20.94 23.59
C ILE A 439 -17.05 21.54 23.89
N THR A 440 -17.78 21.03 24.88
CA THR A 440 -19.10 21.55 25.25
C THR A 440 -19.03 22.99 25.78
N THR A 441 -17.97 23.36 26.51
CA THR A 441 -17.76 24.77 26.92
C THR A 441 -17.54 25.68 25.71
N GLN A 442 -16.79 25.24 24.70
CA GLN A 442 -16.66 26.01 23.45
C GLN A 442 -18.01 26.18 22.74
N VAL A 443 -18.86 25.13 22.70
CA VAL A 443 -20.22 25.23 22.17
C VAL A 443 -21.03 26.28 22.94
N ASP A 444 -21.00 26.21 24.28
CA ASP A 444 -21.72 27.14 25.15
C ASP A 444 -21.27 28.59 24.90
N THR A 445 -19.96 28.86 24.88
CA THR A 445 -19.42 30.19 24.62
C THR A 445 -19.74 30.67 23.21
N MET A 446 -19.62 29.81 22.21
CA MET A 446 -19.91 30.19 20.83
C MET A 446 -21.39 30.45 20.59
N LEU A 447 -22.31 29.88 21.38
CA LEU A 447 -23.76 30.06 21.21
C LEU A 447 -24.41 30.94 22.28
N ALA A 448 -23.66 31.46 23.25
CA ALA A 448 -24.19 32.27 24.35
C ALA A 448 -25.00 33.49 23.88
N GLU A 449 -24.60 34.11 22.76
CA GLU A 449 -25.28 35.26 22.17
C GLU A 449 -25.75 34.95 20.75
N LYS A 450 -26.97 35.36 20.40
CA LYS A 450 -27.52 35.25 19.03
C LYS A 450 -27.28 33.87 18.39
N ALA A 451 -27.58 32.79 19.11
CA ALA A 451 -27.37 31.42 18.64
C ALA A 451 -28.04 31.16 17.28
N ALA A 452 -29.25 31.69 17.07
CA ALA A 452 -30.03 31.59 15.84
C ALA A 452 -29.32 32.18 14.60
N ASP A 453 -28.34 33.07 14.79
CA ASP A 453 -27.58 33.68 13.71
C ASP A 453 -26.32 32.89 13.34
N LYS A 454 -25.98 31.80 14.04
CA LYS A 454 -24.66 31.16 13.92
C LYS A 454 -24.71 29.84 13.16
N VAL A 455 -23.65 29.56 12.41
CA VAL A 455 -23.38 28.24 11.83
C VAL A 455 -22.29 27.58 12.68
N LEU A 456 -22.68 26.64 13.54
CA LEU A 456 -21.70 25.92 14.38
C LEU A 456 -21.07 24.78 13.58
N THR A 457 -19.75 24.74 13.51
CA THR A 457 -19.01 23.76 12.72
C THR A 457 -17.95 23.06 13.56
N PHE A 458 -18.04 21.74 13.67
CA PHE A 458 -16.96 20.90 14.19
C PHE A 458 -16.01 20.56 13.04
N ALA A 459 -14.79 21.07 13.08
CA ALA A 459 -13.80 20.92 12.02
C ALA A 459 -12.64 20.03 12.49
N CYS A 460 -12.32 19.00 11.71
CA CYS A 460 -11.08 18.23 11.84
C CYS A 460 -9.86 19.14 11.69
N ASN A 461 -8.89 19.01 12.60
CA ASN A 461 -7.67 19.80 12.67
C ASN A 461 -6.88 19.76 11.35
N TRP A 462 -6.70 18.55 10.81
CA TRP A 462 -5.78 18.33 9.69
C TRP A 462 -6.30 18.81 8.34
N CYS A 463 -7.62 18.69 8.11
CA CYS A 463 -8.21 18.89 6.80
C CYS A 463 -9.17 20.09 6.81
N SER A 464 -10.35 19.96 7.41
CA SER A 464 -11.37 21.01 7.36
C SER A 464 -10.96 22.32 8.02
N TYR A 465 -10.27 22.27 9.16
CA TYR A 465 -9.76 23.47 9.84
C TYR A 465 -8.63 24.11 9.03
N ALA A 466 -7.68 23.31 8.52
CA ALA A 466 -6.64 23.80 7.61
C ALA A 466 -7.21 24.36 6.30
N GLY A 467 -8.30 23.79 5.77
CA GLY A 467 -9.03 24.31 4.62
C GLY A 467 -9.70 25.67 4.91
N ALA A 468 -10.15 25.88 6.14
CA ALA A 468 -10.62 27.18 6.61
C ALA A 468 -9.48 28.21 6.67
N ASP A 469 -8.31 27.81 7.19
CA ASP A 469 -7.10 28.65 7.20
C ASP A 469 -6.67 29.02 5.78
N TYR A 470 -6.65 28.05 4.86
CA TYR A 470 -6.32 28.28 3.46
C TYR A 470 -7.32 29.22 2.78
N ALA A 471 -8.62 29.09 3.08
CA ALA A 471 -9.64 30.03 2.61
C ALA A 471 -9.37 31.46 3.12
N GLY A 472 -8.99 31.61 4.39
CA GLY A 472 -8.60 32.88 4.99
C GLY A 472 -7.37 33.50 4.32
N VAL A 473 -6.28 32.74 4.18
CA VAL A 473 -5.02 33.19 3.55
C VAL A 473 -5.25 33.56 2.08
N SER A 474 -6.12 32.82 1.39
CA SER A 474 -6.52 33.08 0.01
C SER A 474 -7.60 34.17 -0.13
N ARG A 475 -7.99 34.82 0.96
CA ARG A 475 -8.98 35.92 1.02
C ARG A 475 -10.35 35.55 0.41
N LEU A 476 -10.70 34.27 0.47
CA LEU A 476 -11.98 33.78 -0.03
C LEU A 476 -13.11 34.22 0.88
N GLN A 477 -14.15 34.83 0.29
CA GLN A 477 -15.28 35.33 1.06
C GLN A 477 -16.26 34.22 1.42
N TYR A 478 -16.59 34.13 2.70
CA TYR A 478 -17.63 33.26 3.26
C TYR A 478 -18.33 33.96 4.44
N PRO A 479 -19.50 33.48 4.90
CA PRO A 479 -20.27 34.13 5.95
C PRO A 479 -19.50 34.30 7.28
N ALA A 480 -19.55 35.50 7.86
CA ALA A 480 -18.80 35.87 9.08
C ALA A 480 -19.38 35.28 10.39
N ASN A 481 -20.54 34.63 10.31
CA ASN A 481 -21.26 34.01 11.41
C ASN A 481 -20.94 32.52 11.61
N VAL A 482 -19.99 31.97 10.84
CA VAL A 482 -19.45 30.62 11.05
C VAL A 482 -18.62 30.58 12.33
N ARG A 483 -18.81 29.55 13.16
CA ARG A 483 -18.08 29.34 14.41
C ARG A 483 -17.46 27.95 14.41
N LEU A 484 -16.12 27.90 14.32
CA LEU A 484 -15.36 26.67 14.18
C LEU A 484 -14.91 26.15 15.55
N ILE A 485 -15.34 24.93 15.90
CA ILE A 485 -14.77 24.16 17.00
C ILE A 485 -13.81 23.14 16.41
N ARG A 486 -12.54 23.26 16.78
CA ARG A 486 -11.50 22.36 16.31
C ARG A 486 -11.51 21.06 17.11
N THR A 487 -11.45 19.94 16.40
CA THR A 487 -11.25 18.59 16.94
C THR A 487 -10.09 17.93 16.20
N MET A 488 -9.30 17.05 16.83
CA MET A 488 -8.19 16.42 16.10
C MET A 488 -8.67 15.63 14.88
N CYS A 489 -9.77 14.89 15.03
CA CYS A 489 -10.43 14.17 13.96
C CYS A 489 -11.95 14.42 14.05
N SER A 490 -12.65 14.35 12.92
CA SER A 490 -14.11 14.26 12.94
C SER A 490 -14.61 13.05 13.76
N GLY A 491 -13.79 11.99 13.86
CA GLY A 491 -14.05 10.82 14.70
C GLY A 491 -14.29 11.15 16.17
N ARG A 492 -13.69 12.24 16.68
CA ARG A 492 -13.86 12.74 18.05
C ARG A 492 -15.23 13.37 18.31
N VAL A 493 -15.96 13.77 17.28
CA VAL A 493 -17.25 14.46 17.42
C VAL A 493 -18.29 13.48 17.96
N ASP A 494 -18.50 13.50 19.28
CA ASP A 494 -19.50 12.70 19.98
C ASP A 494 -20.91 13.15 19.59
N GLU A 495 -21.88 12.22 19.56
CA GLU A 495 -23.29 12.56 19.36
C GLU A 495 -23.79 13.57 20.40
N LYS A 496 -23.27 13.52 21.64
CA LYS A 496 -23.59 14.48 22.71
C LYS A 496 -23.25 15.91 22.33
N PHE A 497 -22.17 16.16 21.58
CA PHE A 497 -21.81 17.52 21.18
C PHE A 497 -22.79 18.10 20.17
N ILE A 498 -23.26 17.25 19.25
CA ILE A 498 -24.26 17.62 18.26
C ILE A 498 -25.59 17.95 18.94
N TRP A 499 -26.05 17.08 19.85
CA TRP A 499 -27.29 17.33 20.61
C TRP A 499 -27.16 18.58 21.48
N HIS A 500 -26.04 18.76 22.18
CA HIS A 500 -25.78 19.93 23.02
C HIS A 500 -25.79 21.24 22.20
N ALA A 501 -25.28 21.23 20.97
CA ALA A 501 -25.36 22.39 20.08
C ALA A 501 -26.82 22.77 19.74
N PHE A 502 -27.66 21.79 19.40
CA PHE A 502 -29.08 22.04 19.15
C PHE A 502 -29.83 22.48 20.42
N GLU A 503 -29.52 21.90 21.58
CA GLU A 503 -30.06 22.34 22.88
C GLU A 503 -29.71 23.80 23.20
N LYS A 504 -28.55 24.27 22.73
CA LYS A 504 -28.10 25.66 22.87
C LYS A 504 -28.64 26.59 21.78
N GLY A 505 -29.58 26.11 20.97
CA GLY A 505 -30.28 26.92 19.97
C GLY A 505 -29.53 27.07 18.65
N ALA A 506 -28.58 26.19 18.33
CA ALA A 506 -27.96 26.18 17.02
C ALA A 506 -29.03 25.89 15.93
N PRO A 507 -29.18 26.76 14.92
CA PRO A 507 -30.08 26.51 13.80
C PRO A 507 -29.58 25.35 12.94
N VAL A 508 -28.27 25.28 12.70
CA VAL A 508 -27.62 24.24 11.90
C VAL A 508 -26.29 23.85 12.53
N VAL A 509 -25.90 22.59 12.37
CA VAL A 509 -24.62 22.05 12.83
C VAL A 509 -23.93 21.37 11.65
N LEU A 510 -22.67 21.70 11.41
CA LEU A 510 -21.82 21.03 10.44
C LEU A 510 -20.77 20.19 11.17
N VAL A 511 -20.63 18.93 10.78
CA VAL A 511 -19.46 18.11 11.10
C VAL A 511 -18.62 18.01 9.84
N SER A 512 -17.33 18.31 9.92
CA SER A 512 -16.45 18.23 8.75
C SER A 512 -15.11 17.58 9.06
N GLY A 513 -14.62 16.79 8.11
CA GLY A 513 -13.33 16.11 8.20
C GLY A 513 -12.60 15.94 6.87
N CYS A 514 -11.56 15.11 6.88
CA CYS A 514 -10.86 14.68 5.68
C CYS A 514 -11.77 13.81 4.79
N HIS A 515 -11.50 13.78 3.49
CA HIS A 515 -12.13 12.85 2.57
C HIS A 515 -11.99 11.40 3.03
N ILE A 516 -12.97 10.58 2.67
CA ILE A 516 -12.92 9.14 2.91
C ILE A 516 -11.76 8.57 2.08
N GLY A 517 -10.87 7.81 2.71
CA GLY A 517 -9.60 7.37 2.12
C GLY A 517 -8.39 8.25 2.48
N ASP A 518 -8.60 9.54 2.80
CA ASP A 518 -7.53 10.51 3.10
C ASP A 518 -7.45 10.88 4.59
N CYS A 519 -7.98 10.03 5.48
CA CYS A 519 -8.00 10.34 6.90
C CYS A 519 -6.58 10.30 7.48
N HIS A 520 -6.16 11.37 8.15
CA HIS A 520 -4.89 11.41 8.89
C HIS A 520 -4.86 10.46 10.10
N TYR A 521 -5.99 9.81 10.40
CA TYR A 521 -6.09 8.77 11.41
C TYR A 521 -6.63 7.47 10.82
N ILE A 522 -6.08 7.07 9.66
CA ILE A 522 -6.38 5.83 8.93
C ILE A 522 -7.82 5.83 8.42
N ASP A 523 -8.78 5.39 9.22
CA ASP A 523 -10.19 5.27 8.83
C ASP A 523 -11.14 5.82 9.91
N ALA A 524 -10.62 6.58 10.88
CA ALA A 524 -11.38 7.11 12.01
C ALA A 524 -12.64 7.90 11.58
N ASN A 525 -12.61 8.58 10.42
CA ASN A 525 -13.75 9.32 9.88
C ASN A 525 -14.91 8.44 9.38
N HIS A 526 -14.70 7.14 9.12
CA HIS A 526 -15.78 6.21 8.79
C HIS A 526 -16.76 6.03 9.97
N TRP A 527 -16.25 6.09 11.21
CA TRP A 527 -17.09 6.06 12.40
C TRP A 527 -17.95 7.33 12.52
N THR A 528 -17.45 8.47 12.06
CA THR A 528 -18.22 9.72 11.98
C THR A 528 -19.42 9.58 11.05
N VAL A 529 -19.25 8.96 9.87
CA VAL A 529 -20.36 8.69 8.92
C VAL A 529 -21.47 7.93 9.62
N LYS A 530 -21.15 6.76 10.18
CA LYS A 530 -22.11 5.90 10.89
C LYS A 530 -22.82 6.64 12.02
N ARG A 531 -22.08 7.48 12.76
CA ARG A 531 -22.62 8.27 13.88
C ARG A 531 -23.56 9.36 13.42
N VAL A 532 -23.19 10.16 12.42
CA VAL A 532 -24.03 11.25 11.91
C VAL A 532 -25.31 10.71 11.28
N GLU A 533 -25.23 9.62 10.51
CA GLU A 533 -26.44 8.96 9.96
C GLU A 533 -27.37 8.47 11.06
N LYS A 534 -26.82 7.86 12.12
CA LYS A 534 -27.59 7.44 13.29
C LYS A 534 -28.24 8.64 14.00
N VAL A 535 -27.55 9.77 14.10
CA VAL A 535 -28.10 11.01 14.69
C VAL A 535 -29.23 11.56 13.82
N ARG A 536 -29.06 11.64 12.49
CA ARG A 536 -30.12 12.07 11.56
C ARG A 536 -31.38 11.21 11.69
N LYS A 537 -31.25 9.88 11.73
CA LYS A 537 -32.38 8.96 11.97
C LYS A 537 -33.07 9.21 13.33
N LYS A 538 -32.31 9.58 14.36
CA LYS A 538 -32.88 9.97 15.67
C LYS A 538 -33.60 11.32 15.58
N MET A 539 -33.07 12.29 14.83
CA MET A 539 -33.72 13.59 14.60
C MET A 539 -35.08 13.41 13.93
N GLU A 540 -35.16 12.62 12.85
CA GLU A 540 -36.42 12.30 12.17
C GLU A 540 -37.48 11.72 13.11
N ARG A 541 -37.10 10.75 13.95
CA ARG A 541 -38.01 10.14 14.94
C ARG A 541 -38.52 11.12 16.00
N LEU A 542 -37.74 12.18 16.26
CA LEU A 542 -38.10 13.24 17.19
C LEU A 542 -38.83 14.40 16.52
N GLY A 543 -39.08 14.35 15.21
CA GLY A 543 -39.67 15.45 14.45
C GLY A 543 -38.72 16.62 14.21
N ILE A 544 -37.41 16.44 14.43
CA ILE A 544 -36.38 17.45 14.17
C ILE A 544 -35.86 17.27 12.75
N ARG A 545 -35.78 18.36 11.97
CA ARG A 545 -35.35 18.34 10.57
C ARG A 545 -33.91 17.81 10.41
N PRO A 546 -33.69 16.65 9.78
CA PRO A 546 -32.37 15.98 9.77
C PRO A 546 -31.33 16.68 8.89
N ASP A 547 -31.77 17.45 7.89
CA ASP A 547 -30.91 18.27 7.03
C ASP A 547 -30.20 19.39 7.81
N ARG A 548 -30.67 19.77 9.01
CA ARG A 548 -29.98 20.74 9.88
C ARG A 548 -28.64 20.23 10.42
N LEU A 549 -28.40 18.93 10.37
CA LEU A 549 -27.10 18.33 10.64
C LEU A 549 -26.43 17.95 9.32
N GLN A 550 -25.36 18.65 8.94
CA GLN A 550 -24.60 18.40 7.72
C GLN A 550 -23.28 17.67 8.01
N LEU A 551 -22.82 16.88 7.04
CA LEU A 551 -21.54 16.18 7.07
C LEU A 551 -20.82 16.41 5.75
N GLU A 552 -19.69 17.10 5.79
CA GLU A 552 -18.93 17.48 4.59
C GLU A 552 -17.45 17.15 4.72
N TRP A 553 -16.84 16.73 3.61
CA TRP A 553 -15.42 16.41 3.54
C TRP A 553 -14.66 17.52 2.81
N ILE A 554 -13.63 18.05 3.46
CA ILE A 554 -12.86 19.20 2.99
C ILE A 554 -11.39 18.92 3.30
N SER A 555 -10.56 18.81 2.26
CA SER A 555 -9.10 18.71 2.37
C SER A 555 -8.46 20.06 2.75
N ALA A 556 -7.25 20.01 3.30
CA ALA A 556 -6.49 21.20 3.69
C ALA A 556 -6.27 22.20 2.54
N ALA A 557 -6.18 21.72 1.30
CA ALA A 557 -5.99 22.56 0.11
C ALA A 557 -7.32 23.09 -0.50
N GLU A 558 -8.47 22.70 0.03
CA GLU A 558 -9.78 22.97 -0.57
C GLU A 558 -10.48 24.21 0.02
N GLY A 559 -9.78 25.33 0.12
CA GLY A 559 -10.35 26.59 0.66
C GLY A 559 -11.55 27.10 -0.15
N VAL A 560 -11.57 26.89 -1.47
CA VAL A 560 -12.72 27.22 -2.33
C VAL A 560 -13.94 26.37 -1.96
N ARG A 561 -13.75 25.08 -1.72
CA ARG A 561 -14.81 24.17 -1.26
C ARG A 561 -15.28 24.59 0.13
N PHE A 562 -14.37 24.88 1.05
CA PHE A 562 -14.72 25.37 2.38
C PHE A 562 -15.63 26.60 2.32
N ALA A 563 -15.22 27.63 1.57
CA ALA A 563 -16.01 28.86 1.41
C ALA A 563 -17.37 28.60 0.78
N LYS A 564 -17.46 27.66 -0.19
CA LYS A 564 -18.72 27.23 -0.80
C LYS A 564 -19.63 26.55 0.22
N VAL A 565 -19.14 25.54 0.95
CA VAL A 565 -19.91 24.82 1.98
C VAL A 565 -20.43 25.77 3.05
N MET A 566 -19.63 26.75 3.50
CA MET A 566 -20.10 27.74 4.47
C MET A 566 -21.25 28.61 3.94
N LYS A 567 -21.25 28.96 2.65
CA LYS A 567 -22.38 29.67 2.01
C LYS A 567 -23.62 28.80 1.93
N GLU A 568 -23.47 27.52 1.62
CA GLU A 568 -24.57 26.54 1.59
C GLU A 568 -25.16 26.33 3.00
N MET A 569 -24.31 26.22 4.02
CA MET A 569 -24.74 26.16 5.42
C MET A 569 -25.48 27.44 5.86
N GLU A 570 -25.05 28.62 5.43
CA GLU A 570 -25.74 29.86 5.74
C GLU A 570 -27.09 29.98 5.02
N ALA A 571 -27.18 29.52 3.77
CA ALA A 571 -28.44 29.44 3.05
C ALA A 571 -29.42 28.51 3.79
N LEU A 572 -28.95 27.34 4.24
CA LEU A 572 -29.73 26.42 5.05
C LEU A 572 -30.17 27.05 6.38
N ARG A 573 -29.25 27.75 7.08
CA ARG A 573 -29.53 28.44 8.34
C ARG A 573 -30.68 29.43 8.20
N LYS A 574 -30.67 30.26 7.15
CA LYS A 574 -31.73 31.23 6.87
C LYS A 574 -33.11 30.59 6.65
N GLY A 575 -33.14 29.31 6.26
CA GLY A 575 -34.36 28.53 6.12
C GLY A 575 -34.84 27.82 7.40
N VAL A 576 -34.20 28.05 8.56
CA VAL A 576 -34.65 27.52 9.86
C VAL A 576 -35.33 28.66 10.63
N THR A 577 -36.61 28.50 10.97
CA THR A 577 -37.37 29.55 11.67
C THR A 577 -37.08 29.57 13.17
N ALA A 578 -37.38 30.68 13.84
CA ALA A 578 -37.20 30.80 15.28
C ALA A 578 -38.07 29.79 16.05
N GLU A 579 -39.28 29.52 15.56
CA GLU A 579 -40.19 28.51 16.11
C GLU A 579 -39.59 27.10 15.99
N GLU A 580 -38.97 26.78 14.84
CA GLU A 580 -38.33 25.48 14.64
C GLU A 580 -37.15 25.26 15.61
N ILE A 581 -36.37 26.31 15.87
CA ILE A 581 -35.28 26.29 16.85
C ILE A 581 -35.84 26.10 18.27
N ALA A 582 -36.84 26.90 18.65
CA ALA A 582 -37.46 26.83 19.97
C ALA A 582 -38.08 25.46 20.23
N GLU A 583 -38.76 24.89 19.23
CA GLU A 583 -39.35 23.55 19.31
C GLU A 583 -38.28 22.47 19.46
N THR A 584 -37.17 22.57 18.73
CA THR A 584 -36.03 21.66 18.89
C THR A 584 -35.48 21.70 20.32
N VAL A 585 -35.28 22.90 20.87
CA VAL A 585 -34.81 23.09 22.24
C VAL A 585 -35.80 22.50 23.26
N ARG A 586 -37.11 22.68 23.04
CA ARG A 586 -38.17 22.13 23.89
C ARG A 586 -38.16 20.59 23.88
N ILE A 587 -38.16 19.97 22.70
CA ILE A 587 -38.14 18.51 22.51
C ILE A 587 -36.93 17.89 23.24
N LEU A 588 -35.75 18.49 23.10
CA LEU A 588 -34.53 17.99 23.73
C LEU A 588 -34.52 18.24 25.25
N GLY A 589 -35.06 19.37 25.71
CA GLY A 589 -35.21 19.69 27.13
C GLY A 589 -36.16 18.75 27.88
N GLU A 590 -37.29 18.37 27.27
CA GLU A 590 -38.23 17.39 27.83
C GLU A 590 -37.63 16.00 27.93
N ARG A 591 -36.76 15.63 26.99
CA ARG A 591 -36.07 14.34 26.98
C ARG A 591 -35.04 14.21 28.08
N LYS A 592 -34.39 15.29 28.52
CA LYS A 592 -33.45 15.27 29.66
C LYS A 592 -34.14 15.04 31.02
N LYS A 593 -35.44 15.32 31.12
CA LYS A 593 -36.24 15.13 32.34
C LYS A 593 -36.79 13.71 32.49
N LYS A 594 -36.71 12.89 31.43
CA LYS A 594 -37.05 11.46 31.41
C LYS A 594 -35.78 10.63 31.43
#